data_AF-A0A257VUW8-F1
#
_entry.id   AF-A0A257VUW8-F1
#
_cell.length_a   1.000
_cell.length_b   1.000
_cell.length_c   1.000
_cell.angle_alpha   90.00
_cell.angle_beta   90.00
_cell.angle_gamma   90.00
#
_symmetry.space_group_name_H-M   'P 1'
#
loop_
_entity.id
_entity.type
_entity.pdbx_description
1 polymer ?
#
loop_
_entity_poly.entity_id
_entity_poly.type
_entity_poly.pdbx_seq_one_letter_code
_entity_poly.pdbx_strand_id
1 'polypeptide(L)'
;MPKNGPPLKSDEVAVLRAWIESGATWPEGVILRERPAADSDWWSLRPLERPELPSLTIEDATIARTPVDRFVLAMLRDKGLAPSREASRRVLIRRLYFDLIGLPPRPGEIEAFESDQSPDAYEQLVDRLLNSPQYGERWARHWLDVVHYGETHGYDKDQPRPHAWPYRDYVIRSLNADKPYSQFVREQLAGDVFAPETVDGITALGFIAAGPWDLIGHAEVPETKIDGQIARNLDRDDMVVNTLNTFCSATVQCARCHAHKFDPVSQLDYYRLQAVFAALDRANRTFDGRPEIGRRRGELMAQQRQTQQQLDAFEAQVREAAGPRLSEIATRLDSLSQQERAGFRAPPEHGYHSAIVAAPDVEKWVQLDLGSEVAIA
;
A
#
# COMPACT_ATOMS: atom_id res chain seq x y z
N MET A 1 -10.81 -39.04 7.98
CA MET A 1 -11.89 -38.61 8.92
C MET A 1 -11.46 -37.31 9.56
N PRO A 2 -12.34 -36.31 9.74
CA PRO A 2 -11.97 -35.12 10.49
C PRO A 2 -11.58 -35.54 11.91
N LYS A 3 -10.49 -34.94 12.42
CA LYS A 3 -9.96 -35.21 13.75
C LYS A 3 -11.07 -34.97 14.78
N ASN A 4 -11.38 -35.99 15.61
CA ASN A 4 -12.41 -35.98 16.66
C ASN A 4 -13.89 -36.09 16.22
N GLY A 5 -14.18 -36.49 14.98
CA GLY A 5 -15.55 -36.82 14.56
C GLY A 5 -15.98 -38.22 15.00
N PRO A 6 -17.29 -38.50 15.12
CA PRO A 6 -17.80 -39.86 15.29
C PRO A 6 -17.34 -40.75 14.12
N PRO A 7 -17.13 -42.07 14.35
CA PRO A 7 -16.85 -43.00 13.27
C PRO A 7 -18.00 -43.01 12.25
N LEU A 8 -17.68 -43.29 10.99
CA LEU A 8 -18.68 -43.51 9.96
C LEU A 8 -19.53 -44.72 10.37
N LYS A 9 -20.83 -44.64 10.10
CA LYS A 9 -21.75 -45.73 10.37
C LYS A 9 -21.43 -46.92 9.45
N SER A 10 -21.82 -48.12 9.88
CA SER A 10 -21.47 -49.36 9.15
C SER A 10 -22.02 -49.40 7.73
N ASP A 11 -23.18 -48.80 7.49
CA ASP A 11 -23.81 -48.62 6.17
C ASP A 11 -23.02 -47.63 5.30
N GLU A 12 -22.56 -46.51 5.84
CA GLU A 12 -21.71 -45.55 5.13
C GLU A 12 -20.38 -46.20 4.70
N VAL A 13 -19.77 -46.99 5.60
CA VAL A 13 -18.55 -47.76 5.30
C VAL A 13 -18.81 -48.79 4.20
N ALA A 14 -19.95 -49.48 4.23
CA ALA A 14 -20.31 -50.46 3.21
C ALA A 14 -20.48 -49.81 1.82
N VAL A 15 -21.14 -48.64 1.76
CA VAL A 15 -21.29 -47.87 0.52
C VAL A 15 -19.93 -47.44 -0.05
N LEU A 16 -19.05 -46.89 0.80
CA LEU A 16 -17.70 -46.48 0.36
C LEU A 16 -16.87 -47.66 -0.12
N ARG A 17 -16.98 -48.82 0.55
CA ARG A 17 -16.29 -50.05 0.13
C ARG A 17 -16.78 -50.52 -1.23
N ALA A 18 -18.10 -50.62 -1.42
CA ALA A 18 -18.69 -51.01 -2.70
C ALA A 18 -18.29 -50.05 -3.84
N TRP A 19 -18.23 -48.75 -3.56
CA TRP A 19 -17.77 -47.75 -4.52
C TRP A 19 -16.31 -47.97 -4.92
N ILE A 20 -15.40 -48.19 -3.96
CA ILE A 20 -13.99 -48.50 -4.23
C ILE A 20 -13.86 -49.82 -5.03
N GLU A 21 -14.58 -50.87 -4.64
CA GLU A 21 -14.59 -52.17 -5.32
C GLU A 21 -15.13 -52.07 -6.76
N SER A 22 -16.05 -51.12 -7.01
CA SER A 22 -16.57 -50.81 -8.35
C SER A 22 -15.65 -49.94 -9.22
N GLY A 23 -14.42 -49.67 -8.76
CA GLY A 23 -13.41 -48.88 -9.48
C GLY A 23 -13.42 -47.39 -9.13
N ALA A 24 -14.10 -47.00 -8.06
CA ALA A 24 -14.20 -45.60 -7.58
C ALA A 24 -14.71 -44.64 -8.67
N THR A 25 -15.64 -45.10 -9.52
CA THR A 25 -16.20 -44.30 -10.61
C THR A 25 -16.90 -43.06 -10.07
N TRP A 26 -16.38 -41.88 -10.40
CA TRP A 26 -17.01 -40.61 -10.06
C TRP A 26 -18.06 -40.26 -11.12
N PRO A 27 -19.31 -39.93 -10.76
CA PRO A 27 -20.33 -39.61 -11.77
C PRO A 27 -19.98 -38.33 -12.53
N GLU A 28 -20.15 -38.34 -13.85
CA GLU A 28 -19.98 -37.13 -14.66
C GLU A 28 -21.01 -36.05 -14.26
N GLY A 29 -20.56 -34.80 -14.15
CA GLY A 29 -21.42 -33.66 -13.79
C GLY A 29 -21.67 -33.46 -12.29
N VAL A 30 -21.17 -34.35 -11.42
CA VAL A 30 -21.23 -34.11 -9.97
C VAL A 30 -20.13 -33.13 -9.56
N ILE A 31 -20.53 -31.88 -9.35
CA ILE A 31 -19.68 -30.82 -8.78
C ILE A 31 -19.92 -30.80 -7.27
N LEU A 32 -18.92 -31.20 -6.49
CA LEU A 32 -18.95 -31.00 -5.04
C LEU A 32 -18.91 -29.49 -4.77
N ARG A 33 -19.94 -28.99 -4.10
CA ARG A 33 -19.92 -27.64 -3.54
C ARG A 33 -19.56 -27.75 -2.08
N GLU A 34 -18.44 -27.14 -1.69
CA GLU A 34 -18.15 -26.96 -0.27
C GLU A 34 -19.30 -26.16 0.34
N ARG A 35 -19.92 -26.72 1.38
CA ARG A 35 -20.82 -25.95 2.21
C ARG A 35 -19.96 -24.92 2.94
N PRO A 36 -20.29 -23.62 2.90
CA PRO A 36 -19.61 -22.63 3.72
C PRO A 36 -19.59 -23.14 5.16
N ALA A 37 -18.41 -23.20 5.77
CA ALA A 37 -18.26 -23.71 7.12
C ALA A 37 -18.89 -22.78 8.18
N ALA A 38 -19.24 -21.56 7.78
CA ALA A 38 -19.88 -20.55 8.58
C ALA A 38 -21.30 -20.26 8.09
N ASP A 39 -22.26 -20.34 9.01
CA ASP A 39 -23.57 -19.73 8.82
C ASP A 39 -23.40 -18.21 8.77
N SER A 40 -24.11 -17.52 7.88
CA SER A 40 -24.03 -16.06 7.70
C SER A 40 -24.59 -15.24 8.87
N ASP A 41 -24.77 -15.86 10.05
CA ASP A 41 -25.48 -15.31 11.20
C ASP A 41 -24.56 -14.75 12.31
N TRP A 42 -23.29 -14.53 11.98
CA TRP A 42 -22.30 -13.95 12.88
C TRP A 42 -22.73 -12.57 13.38
N TRP A 43 -22.64 -12.36 14.70
CA TRP A 43 -23.04 -11.10 15.34
C TRP A 43 -22.33 -9.87 14.74
N SER A 44 -21.07 -10.02 14.32
CA SER A 44 -20.25 -8.95 13.76
C SER A 44 -20.61 -8.58 12.31
N LEU A 45 -21.37 -9.43 11.62
CA LEU A 45 -21.81 -9.22 10.24
C LEU A 45 -23.29 -8.81 10.15
N ARG A 46 -23.99 -8.77 11.29
CA ARG A 46 -25.37 -8.27 11.35
C ARG A 46 -25.37 -6.74 11.28
N PRO A 47 -26.44 -6.13 10.73
CA PRO A 47 -26.63 -4.69 10.82
C PRO A 47 -26.53 -4.19 12.27
N LEU A 48 -25.88 -3.04 12.46
CA LEU A 48 -25.76 -2.42 13.78
C LEU A 48 -27.14 -1.90 14.22
N GLU A 49 -27.64 -2.44 15.33
CA GLU A 49 -28.81 -1.93 16.01
C GLU A 49 -28.41 -0.96 17.12
N ARG A 50 -29.26 0.03 17.41
CA ARG A 50 -29.07 0.94 18.55
C ARG A 50 -29.85 0.41 19.74
N PRO A 51 -29.23 -0.32 20.68
CA PRO A 51 -29.93 -0.87 21.83
C PRO A 51 -30.42 0.23 22.77
N GLU A 52 -31.45 -0.08 23.54
CA GLU A 52 -31.87 0.77 24.65
C GLU A 52 -30.76 0.84 25.70
N LEU A 53 -30.57 2.03 26.28
CA LEU A 53 -29.54 2.24 27.29
C LEU A 53 -29.98 1.65 28.63
N PRO A 54 -29.09 0.92 29.35
CA PRO A 54 -29.37 0.44 30.69
C PRO A 54 -29.75 1.59 31.64
N SER A 55 -30.68 1.30 32.54
CA SER A 55 -31.06 2.22 33.61
C SER A 55 -29.93 2.34 34.64
N LEU A 56 -29.64 3.58 35.05
CA LEU A 56 -28.64 3.87 36.07
C LEU A 56 -29.29 3.95 37.45
N THR A 57 -28.57 3.51 38.47
CA THR A 57 -28.87 3.90 39.86
C THR A 57 -28.44 5.35 40.08
N ILE A 58 -28.84 5.94 41.21
CA ILE A 58 -28.41 7.29 41.60
C ILE A 58 -26.88 7.37 41.68
N GLU A 59 -26.24 6.35 42.25
CA GLU A 59 -24.78 6.27 42.38
C GLU A 59 -24.10 6.21 41.00
N ASP A 60 -24.54 5.31 40.11
CA ASP A 60 -24.01 5.22 38.76
C ASP A 60 -24.18 6.53 37.96
N ALA A 61 -25.29 7.23 38.15
CA ALA A 61 -25.57 8.48 37.46
C ALA A 61 -24.55 9.58 37.79
N THR A 62 -23.85 9.48 38.93
CA THR A 62 -22.78 10.43 39.29
C THR A 62 -21.44 10.15 38.60
N ILE A 63 -21.24 8.92 38.09
CA ILE A 63 -19.96 8.48 37.50
C ILE A 63 -20.03 8.22 36.00
N ALA A 64 -21.21 7.92 35.44
CA ALA A 64 -21.39 7.69 34.01
C ALA A 64 -21.27 9.01 33.22
N ARG A 65 -20.32 9.09 32.29
CA ARG A 65 -20.05 10.27 31.44
C ARG A 65 -20.60 10.10 30.03
N THR A 66 -20.60 8.86 29.53
CA THR A 66 -21.01 8.51 28.17
C THR A 66 -22.09 7.41 28.18
N PRO A 67 -22.83 7.23 27.07
CA PRO A 67 -23.73 6.10 26.93
C PRO A 67 -23.05 4.73 27.09
N VAL A 68 -21.76 4.62 26.74
CA VAL A 68 -20.97 3.38 26.89
C VAL A 68 -20.80 3.02 28.37
N ASP A 69 -20.56 4.01 29.23
CA ASP A 69 -20.38 3.78 30.67
C ASP A 69 -21.60 3.10 31.29
N ARG A 70 -22.81 3.35 30.77
CA ARG A 70 -24.03 2.70 31.25
C ARG A 70 -24.00 1.19 31.08
N PHE A 71 -23.49 0.72 29.95
CA PHE A 71 -23.34 -0.71 29.68
C PHE A 71 -22.25 -1.32 30.56
N VAL A 72 -21.12 -0.63 30.72
CA VAL A 72 -20.01 -1.09 31.57
C VAL A 72 -20.46 -1.19 33.03
N LEU A 73 -21.11 -0.17 33.57
CA LEU A 73 -21.58 -0.14 34.96
C LEU A 73 -22.67 -1.18 35.22
N ALA A 74 -23.62 -1.35 34.30
CA ALA A 74 -24.63 -2.40 34.40
C ALA A 74 -23.97 -3.80 34.49
N MET A 75 -22.97 -4.07 33.65
CA MET A 75 -22.24 -5.33 33.67
C MET A 75 -21.38 -5.51 34.94
N LEU A 76 -20.71 -4.46 35.41
CA LEU A 76 -19.96 -4.52 36.67
C LEU A 76 -20.89 -4.88 37.83
N ARG A 77 -22.06 -4.24 37.90
CA ARG A 77 -23.07 -4.54 38.93
C ARG A 77 -23.58 -5.97 38.86
N ASP A 78 -23.93 -6.45 37.67
CA ASP A 78 -24.36 -7.85 37.46
C ASP A 78 -23.30 -8.85 37.97
N LYS A 79 -22.02 -8.51 37.82
CA LYS A 79 -20.90 -9.32 38.30
C LYS A 79 -20.49 -9.04 39.75
N GLY A 80 -21.18 -8.15 40.48
CA GLY A 80 -20.83 -7.77 41.84
C GLY A 80 -19.47 -7.05 41.95
N LEU A 81 -19.06 -6.38 40.87
CA LEU A 81 -17.82 -5.62 40.77
C LEU A 81 -18.09 -4.11 40.87
N ALA A 82 -17.07 -3.37 41.32
CA ALA A 82 -17.07 -1.91 41.35
C ALA A 82 -15.98 -1.36 40.42
N PRO A 83 -16.14 -0.13 39.89
CA PRO A 83 -15.08 0.55 39.15
C PRO A 83 -13.79 0.66 39.97
N SER A 84 -12.65 0.59 39.29
CA SER A 84 -11.36 0.86 39.92
C SER A 84 -11.25 2.34 40.30
N ARG A 85 -10.52 2.61 41.39
CA ARG A 85 -10.21 3.99 41.78
C ARG A 85 -9.40 4.68 40.67
N GLU A 86 -9.67 5.96 40.47
CA GLU A 86 -8.91 6.77 39.55
C GLU A 86 -7.44 6.82 39.95
N ALA A 87 -6.55 6.80 38.96
CA ALA A 87 -5.13 6.88 39.20
C ALA A 87 -4.72 8.30 39.66
N SER A 88 -3.60 8.42 40.37
CA SER A 88 -3.10 9.74 40.75
C SER A 88 -2.74 10.57 39.52
N ARG A 89 -2.80 11.90 39.64
CA ARG A 89 -2.48 12.83 38.55
C ARG A 89 -1.11 12.57 37.93
N ARG A 90 -0.11 12.25 38.76
CA ARG A 90 1.24 11.83 38.31
C ARG A 90 1.21 10.63 37.37
N VAL A 91 0.40 9.62 37.69
CA VAL A 91 0.27 8.40 36.89
C VAL A 91 -0.49 8.72 35.60
N LEU A 92 -1.54 9.52 35.68
CA LEU A 92 -2.34 9.92 34.52
C LEU A 92 -1.52 10.68 33.48
N ILE A 93 -0.79 11.74 33.87
CA ILE A 93 0.05 12.49 32.92
C ILE A 93 1.11 11.60 32.28
N ARG A 94 1.75 10.71 33.07
CA ARG A 94 2.74 9.78 32.53
C ARG A 94 2.14 8.87 31.47
N ARG A 95 0.95 8.29 31.74
CA ARG A 95 0.25 7.42 30.78
C ARG A 95 -0.10 8.17 29.50
N LEU A 96 -0.74 9.33 29.62
CA LEU A 96 -1.13 10.16 28.48
C LEU A 96 0.05 10.49 27.56
N TYR A 97 1.18 10.90 28.13
CA TYR A 97 2.37 11.25 27.37
C TYR A 97 2.96 10.04 26.62
N PHE A 98 3.07 8.87 27.26
CA PHE A 98 3.57 7.66 26.59
C PHE A 98 2.57 7.09 25.56
N ASP A 99 1.28 7.12 25.88
CA ASP A 99 0.25 6.54 25.02
C ASP A 99 0.01 7.40 23.78
N LEU A 100 -0.11 8.72 23.96
CA LEU A 100 -0.46 9.63 22.86
C LEU A 100 0.76 10.05 22.02
N ILE A 101 1.90 10.38 22.64
CA ILE A 101 3.06 10.91 21.91
C ILE A 101 4.34 10.08 22.08
N GLY A 102 4.31 9.00 22.86
CA GLY A 102 5.45 8.06 22.99
C GLY A 102 6.65 8.57 23.80
N LEU A 103 6.56 9.74 24.42
CA LEU A 103 7.65 10.39 25.15
C LEU A 103 7.25 10.61 26.61
N PRO A 104 8.19 10.65 27.58
CA PRO A 104 7.86 11.03 28.94
C PRO A 104 7.54 12.54 29.07
N PRO A 105 6.69 12.95 30.03
CA PRO A 105 6.50 14.37 30.35
C PRO A 105 7.76 14.97 31.00
N ARG A 106 7.98 16.27 30.80
CA ARG A 106 9.04 17.01 31.51
C ARG A 106 8.64 17.25 32.98
N PRO A 107 9.61 17.39 33.91
CA PRO A 107 9.32 17.65 35.32
C PRO A 107 8.34 18.82 35.55
N GLY A 108 8.55 19.95 34.87
CA GLY A 108 7.66 21.11 35.00
C GLY A 108 6.24 20.88 34.45
N GLU A 109 6.06 19.97 33.49
CA GLU A 109 4.73 19.61 32.98
C GLU A 109 3.96 18.73 33.99
N ILE A 110 4.68 17.86 34.71
CA ILE A 110 4.13 17.08 35.82
C ILE A 110 3.65 18.02 36.93
N GLU A 111 4.52 18.92 37.39
CA GLU A 111 4.20 19.87 38.46
C GLU A 111 3.01 20.77 38.11
N ALA A 112 2.98 21.28 36.86
CA ALA A 112 1.86 22.08 36.37
C ALA A 112 0.54 21.29 36.37
N PHE A 113 0.54 20.06 35.85
CA PHE A 113 -0.68 19.23 35.81
C PHE A 113 -1.15 18.79 37.21
N GLU A 114 -0.22 18.48 38.11
CA GLU A 114 -0.57 18.10 39.49
C GLU A 114 -1.24 19.26 40.24
N SER A 115 -0.76 20.48 40.01
CA SER A 115 -1.25 21.70 40.68
C SER A 115 -2.51 22.31 40.06
N ASP A 116 -2.81 22.03 38.80
CA ASP A 116 -3.97 22.59 38.08
C ASP A 116 -5.31 22.17 38.70
N GLN A 117 -6.05 23.07 39.34
CA GLN A 117 -7.33 22.73 39.99
C GLN A 117 -8.54 22.83 39.06
N SER A 118 -8.33 23.07 37.76
CA SER A 118 -9.43 23.18 36.80
C SER A 118 -10.18 21.85 36.70
N PRO A 119 -11.53 21.87 36.67
CA PRO A 119 -12.33 20.65 36.62
C PRO A 119 -12.12 19.83 35.34
N ASP A 120 -11.56 20.44 34.30
CA ASP A 120 -11.28 19.91 32.97
C ASP A 120 -9.77 19.80 32.66
N ALA A 121 -8.91 19.88 33.68
CA ALA A 121 -7.45 19.85 33.50
C ALA A 121 -6.95 18.60 32.75
N TYR A 122 -7.60 17.45 32.96
CA TYR A 122 -7.28 16.20 32.27
C TYR A 122 -7.60 16.27 30.78
N GLU A 123 -8.79 16.72 30.44
CA GLU A 123 -9.29 16.91 29.08
C GLU A 123 -8.41 17.93 28.33
N GLN A 124 -8.08 19.07 28.95
CA GLN A 124 -7.19 20.06 28.35
C GLN A 124 -5.78 19.49 28.06
N LEU A 125 -5.27 18.59 28.92
CA LEU A 125 -4.00 17.93 28.68
C LEU A 125 -4.11 16.93 27.52
N VAL A 126 -5.20 16.14 27.46
CA VAL A 126 -5.48 15.24 26.34
C VAL A 126 -5.52 16.02 25.02
N ASP A 127 -6.30 17.09 24.96
CA ASP A 127 -6.43 17.93 23.76
C ASP A 127 -5.10 18.52 23.33
N ARG A 128 -4.27 18.98 24.28
CA ARG A 128 -2.93 19.49 23.99
C ARG A 128 -2.02 18.44 23.37
N LEU A 129 -2.08 17.20 23.86
CA LEU A 129 -1.26 16.10 23.35
C LEU A 129 -1.76 15.59 22.00
N LEU A 130 -3.08 15.49 21.80
CA LEU A 130 -3.68 15.14 20.51
C LEU A 130 -3.35 16.18 19.42
N ASN A 131 -3.28 17.46 19.79
CA ASN A 131 -2.89 18.54 18.87
C ASN A 131 -1.36 18.66 18.66
N SER A 132 -0.55 17.83 19.33
CA SER A 132 0.91 17.85 19.20
C SER A 132 1.34 17.13 17.92
N PRO A 133 2.29 17.66 17.11
CA PRO A 133 2.77 16.96 15.91
C PRO A 133 3.28 15.52 16.15
N GLN A 134 3.82 15.28 17.35
CA GLN A 134 4.31 13.98 17.80
C GLN A 134 3.21 12.92 17.95
N TYR A 135 1.94 13.32 18.06
CA TYR A 135 0.82 12.38 18.07
C TYR A 135 0.78 11.58 16.77
N GLY A 136 0.79 12.27 15.63
CA GLY A 136 0.84 11.65 14.31
C GLY A 136 2.10 10.82 14.11
N GLU A 137 3.26 11.27 14.59
CA GLU A 137 4.51 10.50 14.51
C GLU A 137 4.42 9.18 15.30
N ARG A 138 3.86 9.23 16.52
CA ARG A 138 3.66 8.07 17.38
C ARG A 138 2.69 7.07 16.77
N TRP A 139 1.54 7.54 16.34
CA TRP A 139 0.45 6.68 15.84
C TRP A 139 0.72 6.18 14.41
N ALA A 140 1.41 6.96 13.57
CA ALA A 140 1.82 6.50 12.25
C ALA A 140 2.72 5.27 12.33
N ARG A 141 3.60 5.17 13.35
CA ARG A 141 4.42 3.96 13.55
C ARG A 141 3.56 2.70 13.64
N HIS A 142 2.49 2.74 14.43
CA HIS A 142 1.56 1.61 14.57
C HIS A 142 0.83 1.31 13.25
N TRP A 143 0.44 2.33 12.50
CA TRP A 143 -0.16 2.15 11.18
C TRP A 143 0.81 1.50 10.19
N LEU A 144 2.06 1.98 10.16
CA LEU A 144 3.09 1.52 9.24
C LEU A 144 3.49 0.06 9.49
N ASP A 145 3.44 -0.39 10.75
CA ASP A 145 3.62 -1.79 11.13
C ASP A 145 2.51 -2.69 10.53
N VAL A 146 1.26 -2.20 10.47
CA VAL A 146 0.10 -2.97 9.96
C VAL A 146 0.14 -3.10 8.44
N VAL A 147 0.55 -2.05 7.74
CA VAL A 147 0.44 -1.94 6.27
C VAL A 147 1.65 -2.44 5.50
N HIS A 148 2.53 -3.22 6.15
CA HIS A 148 3.77 -3.76 5.58
C HIS A 148 4.75 -2.68 5.09
N TYR A 149 4.79 -1.50 5.72
CA TYR A 149 5.72 -0.46 5.29
C TYR A 149 7.18 -0.90 5.46
N GLY A 150 7.94 -0.85 4.37
CA GLY A 150 9.37 -1.09 4.35
C GLY A 150 10.11 -0.09 3.46
N GLU A 151 11.33 0.25 3.84
CA GLU A 151 12.21 1.12 3.04
C GLU A 151 13.12 0.32 2.10
N THR A 152 12.90 -0.99 1.99
CA THR A 152 13.52 -1.89 1.03
C THR A 152 12.46 -2.80 0.39
N HIS A 153 12.81 -3.56 -0.64
CA HIS A 153 11.88 -4.49 -1.30
C HIS A 153 11.38 -5.61 -0.37
N GLY A 154 12.13 -5.99 0.66
CA GLY A 154 11.76 -7.04 1.61
C GLY A 154 11.69 -8.44 0.99
N TYR A 155 12.44 -8.68 -0.09
CA TYR A 155 12.48 -9.95 -0.83
C TYR A 155 13.89 -10.23 -1.38
N ASP A 156 14.14 -11.42 -1.94
CA ASP A 156 15.45 -11.97 -2.32
C ASP A 156 16.48 -10.94 -2.84
N LYS A 157 16.15 -10.21 -3.92
CA LYS A 157 16.95 -9.06 -4.40
C LYS A 157 16.52 -7.77 -3.72
N ASP A 158 16.88 -7.65 -2.45
CA ASP A 158 16.41 -6.56 -1.59
C ASP A 158 17.08 -5.23 -1.96
N GLN A 159 16.35 -4.34 -2.64
CA GLN A 159 16.83 -3.01 -2.99
C GLN A 159 16.19 -1.94 -2.11
N PRO A 160 16.91 -0.86 -1.80
CA PRO A 160 16.32 0.30 -1.15
C PRO A 160 15.16 0.91 -1.98
N ARG A 161 14.14 1.40 -1.28
CA ARG A 161 13.02 2.18 -1.83
C ARG A 161 13.22 3.66 -1.49
N PRO A 162 13.99 4.43 -2.30
CA PRO A 162 14.33 5.82 -1.98
C PRO A 162 13.13 6.76 -1.90
N HIS A 163 11.95 6.30 -2.34
CA HIS A 163 10.71 7.08 -2.41
C HIS A 163 9.58 6.48 -1.57
N ALA A 164 9.88 5.65 -0.56
CA ALA A 164 8.88 5.12 0.37
C ALA A 164 8.42 6.16 1.41
N TRP A 165 9.34 7.01 1.87
CA TRP A 165 9.10 8.01 2.94
C TRP A 165 7.93 8.99 2.72
N PRO A 166 7.54 9.40 1.48
CA PRO A 166 6.38 10.28 1.30
C PRO A 166 5.07 9.67 1.80
N TYR A 167 4.93 8.34 1.73
CA TYR A 167 3.76 7.64 2.28
C TYR A 167 3.75 7.68 3.81
N ARG A 168 4.89 7.45 4.47
CA ARG A 168 5.04 7.63 5.93
C ARG A 168 4.60 9.03 6.33
N ASP A 169 5.11 10.05 5.64
CA ASP A 169 4.79 11.44 5.96
C ASP A 169 3.31 11.76 5.67
N TYR A 170 2.70 11.15 4.64
CA TYR A 170 1.26 11.22 4.40
C TYR A 170 0.44 10.66 5.58
N VAL A 171 0.82 9.51 6.13
CA VAL A 171 0.13 8.91 7.28
C VAL A 171 0.24 9.81 8.51
N ILE A 172 1.43 10.31 8.81
CA ILE A 172 1.67 11.25 9.92
C ILE A 172 0.78 12.49 9.79
N ARG A 173 0.77 13.13 8.61
CA ARG A 173 -0.06 14.31 8.35
C ARG A 173 -1.55 13.99 8.46
N SER A 174 -1.98 12.84 7.94
CA SER A 174 -3.39 12.45 7.95
C SER A 174 -3.92 12.25 9.38
N LEU A 175 -3.10 11.67 10.27
CA LEU A 175 -3.44 11.51 11.69
C LEU A 175 -3.49 12.86 12.42
N ASN A 176 -2.48 13.72 12.21
CA ASN A 176 -2.44 15.04 12.85
C ASN A 176 -3.55 15.98 12.38
N ALA A 177 -4.02 15.82 11.14
CA ALA A 177 -5.09 16.62 10.57
C ALA A 177 -6.50 16.07 10.87
N ASP A 178 -6.61 14.99 11.65
CA ASP A 178 -7.86 14.27 11.91
C ASP A 178 -8.63 13.95 10.61
N LYS A 179 -7.91 13.41 9.62
CA LYS A 179 -8.48 13.14 8.29
C LYS A 179 -9.65 12.15 8.44
N PRO A 180 -10.83 12.43 7.82
CA PRO A 180 -11.94 11.49 7.85
C PRO A 180 -11.52 10.10 7.38
N TYR A 181 -11.80 9.08 8.19
CA TYR A 181 -11.34 7.72 7.93
C TYR A 181 -11.73 7.21 6.53
N SER A 182 -12.94 7.51 6.07
CA SER A 182 -13.39 7.13 4.72
C SER A 182 -12.55 7.75 3.61
N GLN A 183 -12.05 8.97 3.79
CA GLN A 183 -11.16 9.62 2.84
C GLN A 183 -9.77 8.98 2.90
N PHE A 184 -9.25 8.76 4.11
CA PHE A 184 -7.96 8.10 4.33
C PHE A 184 -7.89 6.70 3.69
N VAL A 185 -8.96 5.92 3.75
CA VAL A 185 -9.06 4.61 3.08
C VAL A 185 -9.09 4.76 1.55
N ARG A 186 -9.94 5.66 1.02
CA ARG A 186 -10.07 5.86 -0.44
C ARG A 186 -8.77 6.33 -1.09
N GLU A 187 -8.07 7.26 -0.45
CA GLU A 187 -6.79 7.78 -0.95
C GLU A 187 -5.73 6.67 -1.00
N GLN A 188 -5.68 5.79 0.01
CA GLN A 188 -4.73 4.69 0.05
C GLN A 188 -4.98 3.59 -0.99
N LEU A 189 -6.25 3.36 -1.35
CA LEU A 189 -6.62 2.32 -2.32
C LEU A 189 -6.68 2.79 -3.77
N ALA A 190 -7.04 4.05 -4.00
CA ALA A 190 -7.28 4.57 -5.35
C ALA A 190 -7.16 6.11 -5.39
N GLY A 191 -6.17 6.66 -4.70
CA GLY A 191 -5.96 8.10 -4.62
C GLY A 191 -5.73 8.77 -5.98
N ASP A 192 -5.14 8.07 -6.94
CA ASP A 192 -4.98 8.54 -8.33
C ASP A 192 -6.31 8.60 -9.09
N VAL A 193 -7.33 7.85 -8.68
CA VAL A 193 -8.67 7.90 -9.28
C VAL A 193 -9.52 8.99 -8.62
N PHE A 194 -9.52 9.05 -7.28
CA PHE A 194 -10.37 9.99 -6.54
C PHE A 194 -9.78 11.39 -6.41
N ALA A 195 -8.45 11.52 -6.46
CA ALA A 195 -7.73 12.78 -6.29
C ALA A 195 -6.44 12.86 -7.15
N PRO A 196 -6.50 12.60 -8.48
CA PRO A 196 -5.35 12.46 -9.40
C PRO A 196 -4.35 13.62 -9.38
N GLU A 197 -4.82 14.82 -9.03
CA GLU A 197 -4.05 16.07 -9.10
C GLU A 197 -3.54 16.54 -7.74
N THR A 198 -3.82 15.78 -6.68
CA THR A 198 -3.39 16.13 -5.33
C THR A 198 -2.14 15.33 -4.93
N VAL A 199 -1.34 15.93 -4.06
CA VAL A 199 -0.17 15.27 -3.46
C VAL A 199 -0.59 13.97 -2.77
N ASP A 200 -1.62 14.07 -1.95
CA ASP A 200 -2.15 12.96 -1.15
C ASP A 200 -2.72 11.84 -2.04
N GLY A 201 -3.34 12.18 -3.18
CA GLY A 201 -3.81 11.19 -4.16
C GLY A 201 -2.71 10.29 -4.72
N ILE A 202 -1.46 10.78 -4.77
CA ILE A 202 -0.31 9.97 -5.20
C ILE A 202 0.42 9.36 -4.01
N THR A 203 0.72 10.14 -2.97
CA THR A 203 1.52 9.64 -1.84
C THR A 203 0.80 8.57 -1.03
N ALA A 204 -0.54 8.62 -0.96
CA ALA A 204 -1.32 7.62 -0.24
C ALA A 204 -1.27 6.24 -0.87
N LEU A 205 -1.08 6.15 -2.20
CA LEU A 205 -0.94 4.87 -2.93
C LEU A 205 0.30 4.07 -2.52
N GLY A 206 1.20 4.67 -1.72
CA GLY A 206 2.25 3.94 -1.03
C GLY A 206 1.71 2.77 -0.19
N PHE A 207 0.44 2.80 0.26
CA PHE A 207 -0.22 1.66 0.91
C PHE A 207 -0.22 0.41 0.04
N ILE A 208 -0.78 0.50 -1.18
CA ILE A 208 -0.84 -0.65 -2.11
C ILE A 208 0.57 -1.09 -2.54
N ALA A 209 1.53 -0.16 -2.60
CA ALA A 209 2.90 -0.46 -2.96
C ALA A 209 3.78 -0.94 -1.79
N ALA A 210 3.30 -0.90 -0.53
CA ALA A 210 4.13 -1.09 0.65
C ALA A 210 4.69 -2.51 0.79
N GLY A 211 3.88 -3.52 0.43
CA GLY A 211 4.23 -4.92 0.65
C GLY A 211 5.47 -5.40 -0.11
N PRO A 212 5.96 -6.63 0.17
CA PRO A 212 7.16 -7.19 -0.46
C PRO A 212 7.15 -7.08 -2.00
N TRP A 213 8.32 -6.89 -2.60
CA TRP A 213 8.45 -6.77 -4.05
C TRP A 213 9.53 -7.70 -4.60
N ASP A 214 9.12 -8.71 -5.36
CA ASP A 214 10.04 -9.59 -6.07
C ASP A 214 10.58 -8.88 -7.33
N LEU A 215 11.70 -8.16 -7.17
CA LEU A 215 12.32 -7.43 -8.25
C LEU A 215 12.67 -8.32 -9.45
N ILE A 216 13.16 -9.54 -9.21
CA ILE A 216 13.56 -10.45 -10.28
C ILE A 216 12.31 -10.89 -11.05
N GLY A 217 11.30 -11.40 -10.33
CA GLY A 217 10.05 -11.87 -10.92
C GLY A 217 9.26 -10.80 -11.68
N HIS A 218 9.35 -9.53 -11.24
CA HIS A 218 8.65 -8.43 -11.90
C HIS A 218 9.44 -7.77 -13.03
N ALA A 219 10.75 -7.53 -12.86
CA ALA A 219 11.55 -6.73 -13.79
C ALA A 219 12.44 -7.54 -14.74
N GLU A 220 12.88 -8.73 -14.34
CA GLU A 220 13.86 -9.54 -15.10
C GLU A 220 13.22 -10.78 -15.75
N VAL A 221 12.04 -11.19 -15.27
CA VAL A 221 11.31 -12.35 -15.76
C VAL A 221 10.00 -11.93 -16.46
N PRO A 222 9.84 -12.22 -17.76
CA PRO A 222 8.58 -11.94 -18.46
C PRO A 222 7.40 -12.73 -17.89
N GLU A 223 6.20 -12.15 -17.93
CA GLU A 223 4.93 -12.80 -17.53
C GLU A 223 4.55 -13.99 -18.44
N THR A 224 5.24 -14.19 -19.56
CA THR A 224 5.09 -15.40 -20.38
C THR A 224 5.71 -16.64 -19.72
N LYS A 225 6.58 -16.47 -18.72
CA LYS A 225 7.19 -17.56 -17.96
C LYS A 225 6.43 -17.80 -16.65
N ILE A 226 6.45 -19.06 -16.20
CA ILE A 226 5.79 -19.50 -14.96
C ILE A 226 6.23 -18.64 -13.77
N ASP A 227 7.53 -18.41 -13.60
CA ASP A 227 8.04 -17.64 -12.46
C ASP A 227 7.54 -16.18 -12.48
N GLY A 228 7.43 -15.58 -13.67
CA GLY A 228 6.88 -14.22 -13.83
C GLY A 228 5.38 -14.15 -13.51
N GLN A 229 4.63 -15.21 -13.82
CA GLN A 229 3.20 -15.34 -13.45
C GLN A 229 3.04 -15.53 -11.95
N ILE A 230 3.89 -16.36 -11.33
CA ILE A 230 3.89 -16.59 -9.87
C ILE A 230 4.15 -15.28 -9.14
N ALA A 231 5.16 -14.51 -9.54
CA ALA A 231 5.50 -13.23 -8.91
C ALA A 231 4.30 -12.27 -8.88
N ARG A 232 3.62 -12.08 -10.02
CA ARG A 232 2.44 -11.20 -10.13
C ARG A 232 1.23 -11.73 -9.35
N ASN A 233 1.06 -13.05 -9.30
CA ASN A 233 0.00 -13.64 -8.49
C ASN A 233 0.24 -13.40 -6.99
N LEU A 234 1.46 -13.63 -6.51
CA LEU A 234 1.84 -13.37 -5.12
C LEU A 234 1.73 -11.89 -4.74
N ASP A 235 2.10 -10.98 -5.65
CA ASP A 235 1.95 -9.53 -5.47
C ASP A 235 0.48 -9.13 -5.27
N ARG A 236 -0.40 -9.65 -6.14
CA ARG A 236 -1.85 -9.41 -6.04
C ARG A 236 -2.47 -10.05 -4.79
N ASP A 237 -1.99 -11.23 -4.40
CA ASP A 237 -2.37 -11.87 -3.13
C ASP A 237 -2.03 -10.97 -1.94
N ASP A 238 -0.81 -10.43 -1.88
CA ASP A 238 -0.38 -9.54 -0.80
C ASP A 238 -1.26 -8.28 -0.74
N MET A 239 -1.60 -7.67 -1.89
CA MET A 239 -2.50 -6.52 -1.94
C MET A 239 -3.90 -6.82 -1.38
N VAL A 240 -4.48 -7.97 -1.72
CA VAL A 240 -5.78 -8.41 -1.17
C VAL A 240 -5.68 -8.60 0.33
N VAL A 241 -4.65 -9.34 0.79
CA VAL A 241 -4.46 -9.66 2.20
C VAL A 241 -4.22 -8.41 3.02
N ASN A 242 -3.31 -7.53 2.59
CA ASN A 242 -3.01 -6.28 3.29
C ASN A 242 -4.25 -5.38 3.37
N THR A 243 -5.02 -5.25 2.28
CA THR A 243 -6.25 -4.44 2.25
C THR A 243 -7.31 -4.96 3.24
N LEU A 244 -7.62 -6.26 3.19
CA LEU A 244 -8.68 -6.85 4.00
C LEU A 244 -8.27 -6.95 5.48
N ASN A 245 -7.00 -7.26 5.77
CA ASN A 245 -6.47 -7.27 7.13
C ASN A 245 -6.47 -5.87 7.73
N THR A 246 -6.02 -4.87 6.98
CA THR A 246 -5.89 -3.48 7.47
C THR A 246 -7.25 -2.83 7.69
N PHE A 247 -8.13 -2.86 6.69
CA PHE A 247 -9.35 -2.04 6.72
C PHE A 247 -10.60 -2.79 7.18
N CYS A 248 -10.64 -4.11 7.01
CA CYS A 248 -11.77 -4.94 7.41
C CYS A 248 -11.48 -5.80 8.64
N SER A 249 -10.22 -5.80 9.13
CA SER A 249 -9.77 -6.65 10.23
C SER A 249 -10.09 -8.14 9.99
N ALA A 250 -10.07 -8.58 8.73
CA ALA A 250 -10.52 -9.89 8.30
C ALA A 250 -9.41 -10.65 7.57
N THR A 251 -9.02 -11.80 8.11
CA THR A 251 -7.98 -12.66 7.54
C THR A 251 -8.52 -13.52 6.40
N VAL A 252 -8.39 -13.04 5.16
CA VAL A 252 -8.98 -13.72 4.00
C VAL A 252 -8.04 -14.71 3.31
N GLN A 253 -6.76 -14.77 3.68
CA GLN A 253 -5.72 -15.53 2.95
C GLN A 253 -5.98 -17.04 2.84
N CYS A 254 -6.70 -17.67 3.77
CA CYS A 254 -7.07 -19.09 3.62
C CYS A 254 -7.98 -19.32 2.41
N ALA A 255 -8.73 -18.28 2.00
CA ALA A 255 -9.61 -18.31 0.85
C ALA A 255 -8.87 -18.52 -0.48
N ARG A 256 -7.54 -18.38 -0.51
CA ARG A 256 -6.72 -18.65 -1.69
C ARG A 256 -6.87 -20.08 -2.19
N CYS A 257 -6.91 -21.06 -1.28
CA CYS A 257 -6.86 -22.48 -1.63
C CYS A 257 -8.21 -23.21 -1.48
N HIS A 258 -9.05 -22.77 -0.56
CA HIS A 258 -10.38 -23.33 -0.27
C HIS A 258 -11.27 -22.23 0.30
N ALA A 259 -12.59 -22.41 0.45
CA ALA A 259 -13.41 -21.36 1.10
C ALA A 259 -12.93 -21.08 2.54
N HIS A 260 -12.98 -19.82 3.00
CA HIS A 260 -12.50 -19.47 4.34
C HIS A 260 -13.21 -20.32 5.42
N LYS A 261 -12.44 -20.74 6.43
CA LYS A 261 -12.90 -21.73 7.41
C LYS A 261 -14.00 -21.23 8.34
N PHE A 262 -13.97 -19.94 8.68
CA PHE A 262 -14.85 -19.37 9.71
C PHE A 262 -15.63 -18.14 9.24
N ASP A 263 -15.23 -17.55 8.12
CA ASP A 263 -15.83 -16.31 7.62
C ASP A 263 -16.52 -16.62 6.29
N PRO A 264 -17.59 -15.89 5.93
CA PRO A 264 -18.34 -16.13 4.71
C PRO A 264 -17.61 -15.59 3.47
N VAL A 265 -16.33 -15.94 3.30
CA VAL A 265 -15.49 -15.58 2.17
C VAL A 265 -15.24 -16.84 1.35
N SER A 266 -15.90 -16.94 0.20
CA SER A 266 -15.66 -18.04 -0.73
C SER A 266 -14.32 -17.85 -1.46
N GLN A 267 -13.74 -18.94 -1.96
CA GLN A 267 -12.56 -18.84 -2.83
C GLN A 267 -12.87 -18.01 -4.08
N LEU A 268 -14.07 -18.11 -4.63
CA LEU A 268 -14.50 -17.31 -5.77
C LEU A 268 -14.47 -15.81 -5.45
N ASP A 269 -14.95 -15.41 -4.27
CA ASP A 269 -14.94 -13.99 -3.87
C ASP A 269 -13.52 -13.48 -3.61
N TYR A 270 -12.63 -14.33 -3.08
CA TYR A 270 -11.21 -14.01 -2.94
C TYR A 270 -10.57 -13.69 -4.30
N TYR A 271 -10.77 -14.54 -5.32
CA TYR A 271 -10.20 -14.27 -6.65
C TYR A 271 -10.91 -13.12 -7.39
N ARG A 272 -12.19 -12.84 -7.09
CA ARG A 272 -12.85 -11.59 -7.55
C ARG A 272 -12.21 -10.35 -6.97
N LEU A 273 -11.83 -10.38 -5.69
CA LEU A 273 -11.07 -9.29 -5.07
C LEU A 273 -9.66 -9.20 -5.68
N GLN A 274 -8.97 -10.32 -5.90
CA GLN A 274 -7.67 -10.33 -6.56
C GLN A 274 -7.73 -9.71 -7.96
N ALA A 275 -8.83 -9.94 -8.71
CA ALA A 275 -9.03 -9.34 -10.03
C ALA A 275 -9.09 -7.81 -10.02
N VAL A 276 -9.51 -7.17 -8.92
CA VAL A 276 -9.46 -5.71 -8.77
C VAL A 276 -8.01 -5.20 -8.81
N PHE A 277 -7.11 -5.90 -8.11
CA PHE A 277 -5.69 -5.54 -8.05
C PHE A 277 -4.90 -6.02 -9.27
N ALA A 278 -5.46 -6.93 -10.08
CA ALA A 278 -4.78 -7.47 -11.25
C ALA A 278 -4.47 -6.43 -12.34
N ALA A 279 -5.19 -5.29 -12.35
CA ALA A 279 -4.99 -4.18 -13.26
C ALA A 279 -3.94 -3.16 -12.79
N LEU A 280 -3.35 -3.37 -11.62
CA LEU A 280 -2.37 -2.46 -11.03
C LEU A 280 -0.95 -2.86 -11.40
N ASP A 281 -0.07 -1.85 -11.50
CA ASP A 281 1.37 -2.03 -11.60
C ASP A 281 2.07 -1.04 -10.68
N ARG A 282 3.21 -1.45 -10.10
CA ARG A 282 3.97 -0.61 -9.18
C ARG A 282 5.01 0.18 -9.97
N ALA A 283 4.94 1.50 -9.89
CA ALA A 283 5.86 2.39 -10.59
C ALA A 283 6.19 3.62 -9.75
N ASN A 284 7.36 4.20 -10.01
CA ASN A 284 7.68 5.52 -9.47
C ASN A 284 6.77 6.56 -10.13
N ARG A 285 6.00 7.26 -9.29
CA ARG A 285 5.11 8.35 -9.70
C ARG A 285 5.66 9.68 -9.25
N THR A 286 5.65 10.67 -10.14
CA THR A 286 6.03 12.04 -9.80
C THR A 286 4.83 12.75 -9.18
N PHE A 287 5.04 13.32 -8.01
CA PHE A 287 4.10 14.21 -7.36
C PHE A 287 4.81 15.52 -7.05
N ASP A 288 4.06 16.62 -7.04
CA ASP A 288 4.62 17.91 -6.67
C ASP A 288 4.44 18.13 -5.17
N GLY A 289 5.44 18.71 -4.49
CA GLY A 289 5.36 18.92 -3.04
C GLY A 289 4.29 19.94 -2.60
N ARG A 290 3.67 20.67 -3.54
CA ARG A 290 2.62 21.64 -3.26
C ARG A 290 1.40 21.44 -4.18
N PRO A 291 0.16 21.44 -3.66
CA PRO A 291 -1.04 21.20 -4.45
C PRO A 291 -1.26 22.19 -5.61
N GLU A 292 -0.84 23.45 -5.46
CA GLU A 292 -0.93 24.46 -6.51
C GLU A 292 0.01 24.18 -7.70
N ILE A 293 1.20 23.62 -7.43
CA ILE A 293 2.14 23.22 -8.47
C ILE A 293 1.57 22.00 -9.21
N GLY A 294 1.02 21.03 -8.48
CA GLY A 294 0.34 19.86 -9.02
C GLY A 294 -0.78 20.22 -9.99
N ARG A 295 -1.69 21.10 -9.55
CA ARG A 295 -2.78 21.62 -10.40
C ARG A 295 -2.25 22.33 -11.63
N ARG A 296 -1.28 23.24 -11.48
CA ARG A 296 -0.70 23.98 -12.60
C ARG A 296 0.00 23.05 -13.60
N ARG A 297 0.70 22.03 -13.12
CA ARG A 297 1.31 21.00 -13.96
C ARG A 297 0.25 20.20 -14.72
N GLY A 298 -0.84 19.83 -14.06
CA GLY A 298 -2.00 19.16 -14.68
C GLY A 298 -2.58 19.98 -15.84
N GLU A 299 -2.83 21.27 -15.61
CA GLU A 299 -3.31 22.22 -16.64
C GLU A 299 -2.34 22.29 -17.83
N LEU A 300 -1.05 22.48 -17.56
CA LEU A 300 -0.02 22.60 -18.60
C LEU A 300 0.14 21.30 -19.40
N MET A 301 0.08 20.13 -18.74
CA MET A 301 0.11 18.83 -19.42
C MET A 301 -1.12 18.61 -20.29
N ALA A 302 -2.31 19.02 -19.84
CA ALA A 302 -3.52 18.97 -20.67
C ALA A 302 -3.39 19.87 -21.90
N GLN A 303 -2.89 21.10 -21.73
CA GLN A 303 -2.63 22.03 -22.82
C GLN A 303 -1.57 21.50 -23.79
N GLN A 304 -0.51 20.89 -23.29
CA GLN A 304 0.53 20.26 -24.10
C GLN A 304 -0.05 19.12 -24.94
N ARG A 305 -0.83 18.21 -24.35
CA ARG A 305 -1.49 17.12 -25.09
C ARG A 305 -2.41 17.64 -26.17
N GLN A 306 -3.22 18.66 -25.87
CA GLN A 306 -4.10 19.28 -26.85
C GLN A 306 -3.32 19.93 -28.00
N THR A 307 -2.26 20.66 -27.67
CA THR A 307 -1.40 21.32 -28.67
C THR A 307 -0.68 20.28 -29.54
N GLN A 308 -0.21 19.19 -28.95
CA GLN A 308 0.41 18.09 -29.69
C GLN A 308 -0.58 17.42 -30.64
N GLN A 309 -1.81 17.13 -30.18
CA GLN A 309 -2.86 16.58 -31.06
C GLN A 309 -3.19 17.52 -32.23
N GLN A 310 -3.22 18.84 -31.98
CA GLN A 310 -3.41 19.83 -33.04
C GLN A 310 -2.24 19.85 -34.02
N LEU A 311 -1.00 19.78 -33.52
CA LEU A 311 0.19 19.70 -34.35
C LEU A 311 0.18 18.45 -35.21
N ASP A 312 -0.09 17.28 -34.63
CA ASP A 312 -0.14 15.99 -35.34
C ASP A 312 -1.22 16.02 -36.44
N ALA A 313 -2.39 16.60 -36.14
CA ALA A 313 -3.46 16.78 -37.11
C ALA A 313 -3.06 17.74 -38.24
N PHE A 314 -2.38 18.84 -37.92
CA PHE A 314 -1.92 19.81 -38.91
C PHE A 314 -0.81 19.21 -39.79
N GLU A 315 0.13 18.47 -39.21
CA GLU A 315 1.17 17.74 -39.94
C GLU A 315 0.57 16.67 -40.85
N ALA A 316 -0.50 16.00 -40.44
CA ALA A 316 -1.25 15.08 -41.30
C ALA A 316 -1.84 15.81 -42.52
N GLN A 317 -2.48 16.96 -42.33
CA GLN A 317 -3.01 17.79 -43.42
C GLN A 317 -1.91 18.30 -44.35
N VAL A 318 -0.77 18.75 -43.80
CA VAL A 318 0.38 19.19 -44.60
C VAL A 318 0.94 18.02 -45.42
N ARG A 319 1.06 16.83 -44.84
CA ARG A 319 1.50 15.63 -45.57
C ARG A 319 0.56 15.25 -46.70
N GLU A 320 -0.75 15.33 -46.46
CA GLU A 320 -1.77 15.07 -47.48
C GLU A 320 -1.71 16.09 -48.62
N ALA A 321 -1.65 17.39 -48.29
CA ALA A 321 -1.62 18.48 -49.27
C ALA A 321 -0.30 18.54 -50.06
N ALA A 322 0.83 18.22 -49.45
CA ALA A 322 2.13 18.23 -50.11
C ALA A 322 2.36 17.01 -51.02
N GLY A 323 1.52 15.98 -50.88
CA GLY A 323 1.51 14.81 -51.74
C GLY A 323 2.78 13.94 -51.66
N PRO A 324 2.98 13.00 -52.61
CA PRO A 324 4.05 12.01 -52.55
C PRO A 324 5.46 12.62 -52.57
N ARG A 325 5.61 13.84 -53.11
CA ARG A 325 6.90 14.53 -53.24
C ARG A 325 7.50 14.93 -51.90
N LEU A 326 6.67 15.27 -50.91
CA LEU A 326 7.15 15.55 -49.54
C LEU A 326 7.66 14.27 -48.87
N SER A 327 6.96 13.14 -49.07
CA SER A 327 7.37 11.85 -48.53
C SER A 327 8.70 11.38 -49.15
N GLU A 328 8.90 11.59 -50.45
CA GLU A 328 10.18 11.33 -51.13
C GLU A 328 11.31 12.19 -50.57
N ILE A 329 11.08 13.49 -50.37
CA ILE A 329 12.09 14.40 -49.81
C ILE A 329 12.41 14.04 -48.35
N ALA A 330 11.40 13.71 -47.54
CA ALA A 330 11.58 13.27 -46.16
C ALA A 330 12.40 11.98 -46.09
N THR A 331 12.08 10.99 -46.94
CA THR A 331 12.83 9.72 -47.02
C THR A 331 14.27 9.96 -47.45
N ARG A 332 14.47 10.86 -48.42
CA ARG A 332 15.81 11.24 -48.88
C ARG A 332 16.61 11.96 -47.80
N LEU A 333 16.00 12.89 -47.07
CA LEU A 333 16.61 13.57 -45.92
C LEU A 333 16.99 12.59 -44.81
N ASP A 334 16.12 11.64 -44.49
CA ASP A 334 16.40 10.65 -43.44
C ASP A 334 17.53 9.70 -43.86
N SER A 335 17.57 9.30 -45.14
CA SER A 335 18.69 8.53 -45.70
C SER A 335 20.01 9.31 -45.70
N LEU A 336 19.97 10.60 -46.00
CA LEU A 336 21.15 11.48 -45.97
C LEU A 336 21.62 11.72 -44.53
N SER A 337 20.71 11.91 -43.58
CA SER A 337 21.00 12.03 -42.14
C SER A 337 21.61 10.75 -41.57
N GLN A 338 21.10 9.57 -41.95
CA GLN A 338 21.70 8.28 -41.57
C GLN A 338 23.07 8.08 -42.21
N GLN A 339 23.26 8.48 -43.46
CA GLN A 339 24.58 8.46 -44.13
C GLN A 339 25.56 9.43 -43.47
N GLU A 340 25.11 10.62 -43.07
CA GLU A 340 25.93 11.59 -42.35
C GLU A 340 26.30 11.06 -40.97
N ARG A 341 25.36 10.46 -40.22
CA ARG A 341 25.64 9.78 -38.94
C ARG A 341 26.57 8.57 -39.08
N ALA A 342 26.47 7.82 -40.17
CA ALA A 342 27.36 6.68 -40.45
C ALA A 342 28.76 7.14 -40.93
N GLY A 343 28.84 8.30 -41.59
CA GLY A 343 30.07 8.95 -42.05
C GLY A 343 30.76 9.79 -40.98
N PHE A 344 30.02 10.23 -39.94
CA PHE A 344 30.56 10.94 -38.79
C PHE A 344 31.25 9.96 -37.85
N ARG A 345 32.45 9.51 -38.23
CA ARG A 345 33.46 9.21 -37.22
C ARG A 345 33.84 10.55 -36.61
N ALA A 346 33.60 10.73 -35.31
CA ALA A 346 34.22 11.84 -34.59
C ALA A 346 35.70 11.84 -35.01
N PRO A 347 36.23 12.96 -35.55
CA PRO A 347 37.64 13.02 -35.86
C PRO A 347 38.39 12.61 -34.58
N PRO A 348 39.48 11.82 -34.65
CA PRO A 348 40.27 11.53 -33.48
C PRO A 348 40.58 12.87 -32.84
N GLU A 349 39.97 13.13 -31.69
CA GLU A 349 40.17 14.37 -30.97
C GLU A 349 41.67 14.42 -30.71
N HIS A 350 42.35 15.40 -31.29
CA HIS A 350 43.77 15.63 -31.02
C HIS A 350 43.86 16.12 -29.56
N GLY A 351 43.88 15.17 -28.63
CA GLY A 351 43.82 15.42 -27.20
C GLY A 351 43.54 14.13 -26.44
N TYR A 352 44.44 13.79 -25.51
CA TYR A 352 44.41 12.59 -24.67
C TYR A 352 43.07 12.40 -23.95
N HIS A 353 42.28 11.41 -24.35
CA HIS A 353 41.26 10.83 -23.50
C HIS A 353 41.59 9.37 -23.22
N SER A 354 42.37 9.16 -22.16
CA SER A 354 42.45 7.83 -21.57
C SER A 354 41.06 7.48 -21.05
N ALA A 355 40.46 6.37 -21.52
CA ALA A 355 39.22 5.87 -20.94
C ALA A 355 39.34 5.82 -19.41
N ILE A 356 38.31 6.28 -18.70
CA ILE A 356 38.28 6.29 -17.24
C ILE A 356 38.45 4.85 -16.76
N VAL A 357 39.48 4.63 -15.95
CA VAL A 357 39.74 3.32 -15.31
C VAL A 357 39.43 3.45 -13.84
N ALA A 358 38.88 2.39 -13.25
CA ALA A 358 38.40 2.38 -11.88
C ALA A 358 39.53 2.40 -10.82
N ALA A 359 40.80 2.24 -11.22
CA ALA A 359 41.95 2.18 -10.33
C ALA A 359 43.08 3.12 -10.80
N PRO A 360 43.74 3.85 -9.87
CA PRO A 360 44.73 4.89 -10.18
C PRO A 360 46.09 4.38 -10.69
N ASP A 361 46.35 3.09 -10.56
CA ASP A 361 47.65 2.43 -10.71
C ASP A 361 47.72 1.48 -11.93
N VAL A 362 46.75 1.58 -12.84
CA VAL A 362 46.76 0.82 -14.10
C VAL A 362 47.74 1.45 -15.08
N GLU A 363 48.83 0.74 -15.37
CA GLU A 363 49.81 1.11 -16.39
C GLU A 363 49.17 1.12 -17.78
N LYS A 364 49.34 2.22 -18.53
CA LYS A 364 48.78 2.38 -19.88
C LYS A 364 49.87 2.75 -20.86
N TRP A 365 49.90 2.02 -21.98
CA TRP A 365 50.70 2.38 -23.14
C TRP A 365 49.92 3.37 -24.00
N VAL A 366 50.60 4.43 -24.44
CA VAL A 366 50.03 5.39 -25.37
C VAL A 366 50.86 5.44 -26.62
N GLN A 367 50.22 5.15 -27.74
CA GLN A 367 50.79 5.31 -29.06
C GLN A 367 50.52 6.75 -29.52
N LEU A 368 51.59 7.52 -29.67
CA LEU A 368 51.55 8.86 -30.26
C LEU A 368 51.79 8.72 -31.76
N ASP A 369 50.77 8.99 -32.57
CA ASP A 369 50.90 9.11 -34.02
C ASP A 369 51.20 10.58 -34.37
N LEU A 370 52.43 10.86 -34.75
CA LEU A 370 52.91 12.22 -35.02
C LEU A 370 52.65 12.66 -36.48
N GLY A 371 51.99 11.82 -37.28
CA GLY A 371 51.60 12.13 -38.67
C GLY A 371 52.77 12.35 -39.64
N SER A 372 54.01 12.23 -39.17
CA SER A 372 55.25 12.36 -39.94
C SER A 372 56.37 11.59 -39.24
N GLU A 373 57.20 10.89 -40.01
CA GLU A 373 58.36 10.17 -39.46
C GLU A 373 59.41 11.18 -38.97
N VAL A 374 59.81 11.04 -37.71
CA VAL A 374 60.90 11.82 -37.12
C VAL A 374 62.03 10.86 -36.79
N ALA A 375 63.22 11.10 -37.35
CA ALA A 375 64.41 10.33 -37.01
C ALA A 375 64.84 10.66 -35.58
N ILE A 376 64.90 9.63 -34.73
CA ILE A 376 65.39 9.74 -33.35
C ILE A 376 66.90 9.52 -33.40
N ALA A 377 67.67 10.56 -33.06
CA ALA A 377 69.13 10.55 -33.02
C ALA A 377 69.68 9.85 -31.78
#